data_AF-A0A1H3FC48-F1
#
_entry.id   AF-A0A1H3FC48-F1
#
_cell.length_a   1.000
_cell.length_b   1.000
_cell.length_c   1.000
_cell.angle_alpha   90.00
_cell.angle_beta   90.00
_cell.angle_gamma   90.00
#
_symmetry.space_group_name_H-M   'P 1'
#
loop_
_entity.id
_entity.type
_entity.pdbx_description
1 polymer ?
#
loop_
_entity_poly.entity_id
_entity_poly.type
_entity_poly.pdbx_seq_one_letter_code
_entity_poly.pdbx_strand_id
1 'polypeptide(L)'
;MRKYIYNSRDVAAYFKYFSVPSHLEVSYMQYIFNFGNKVLAEPLTRDFESFKREVYRELYFLWANGFENEKADISKMTSDGQLSLICDQDCICLESYMKLICLHLIFSSNLPYINLNFTGLMTQLGIKCSVELYEENCRKVCESLQLEVFDSFGKPFDLSLGIPDELLRVRLNQEFKQSLDSRDFKEMLRSEQMNWLKDLKDKSFKLFGSIPARKKTTKSRKSSASTKNYRDQAYPVVNKSVQPKGTPKPTRDN
;
A
#
# COMPACT_ATOMS: atom_id res chain seq x y z
N MET A 1 7.84 0.04 -29.99
CA MET A 1 6.72 -0.46 -29.17
C MET A 1 6.21 0.69 -28.30
N ARG A 2 4.90 0.88 -28.18
CA ARG A 2 4.32 2.05 -27.49
C ARG A 2 4.36 1.80 -25.98
N LYS A 3 5.08 2.63 -25.24
CA LYS A 3 5.09 2.59 -23.77
C LYS A 3 3.68 2.90 -23.26
N TYR A 4 3.15 2.07 -22.36
CA TYR A 4 1.84 2.35 -21.77
C TYR A 4 1.93 3.55 -20.82
N ILE A 5 0.88 4.37 -20.83
CA ILE A 5 0.70 5.52 -19.95
C ILE A 5 -0.61 5.36 -19.19
N TYR A 6 -0.56 5.60 -17.88
CA TYR A 6 -1.62 5.32 -16.93
C TYR A 6 -2.73 6.37 -16.99
N ASN A 7 -3.96 5.91 -16.83
CA ASN A 7 -5.14 6.75 -16.73
C ASN A 7 -5.60 6.91 -15.26
N SER A 8 -6.65 7.69 -15.02
CA SER A 8 -7.19 7.93 -13.67
C SER A 8 -7.72 6.66 -13.00
N ARG A 9 -8.26 5.71 -13.77
CA ARG A 9 -8.78 4.44 -13.26
C ARG A 9 -7.67 3.52 -12.79
N ASP A 10 -6.55 3.47 -13.50
CA ASP A 10 -5.38 2.69 -13.07
C ASP A 10 -4.86 3.18 -11.70
N VAL A 11 -4.79 4.50 -11.50
CA VAL A 11 -4.37 5.12 -10.22
C VAL A 11 -5.40 4.86 -9.12
N ALA A 12 -6.69 5.02 -9.41
CA ALA A 12 -7.77 4.73 -8.46
C ALA A 12 -7.77 3.25 -8.04
N ALA A 13 -7.56 2.34 -8.99
CA ALA A 13 -7.47 0.92 -8.72
C ALA A 13 -6.24 0.59 -7.86
N TYR A 14 -5.10 1.24 -8.10
CA TYR A 14 -3.94 1.10 -7.23
C TYR A 14 -4.24 1.49 -5.78
N PHE A 15 -4.96 2.59 -5.54
CA PHE A 15 -5.31 3.03 -4.18
C PHE A 15 -6.19 2.03 -3.45
N LYS A 16 -7.20 1.47 -4.14
CA LYS A 16 -8.05 0.42 -3.56
C LYS A 16 -7.26 -0.87 -3.33
N TYR A 17 -6.62 -1.39 -4.37
CA TYR A 17 -5.94 -2.68 -4.34
C TYR A 17 -4.85 -2.74 -3.25
N PHE A 18 -3.99 -1.72 -3.18
CA PHE A 18 -2.94 -1.64 -2.16
C PHE A 18 -3.36 -0.91 -0.87
N SER A 19 -4.66 -0.65 -0.70
CA SER A 19 -5.23 -0.03 0.51
C SER A 19 -4.51 1.26 0.94
N VAL A 20 -4.26 2.16 -0.02
CA VAL A 20 -3.67 3.47 0.25
C VAL A 20 -4.60 4.25 1.18
N PRO A 21 -4.12 4.70 2.36
CA PRO A 21 -4.96 5.45 3.29
C PRO A 21 -5.48 6.75 2.68
N SER A 22 -6.74 7.10 2.93
CA SER A 22 -7.36 8.26 2.28
C SER A 22 -6.69 9.61 2.58
N HIS A 23 -6.02 9.75 3.72
CA HIS A 23 -5.25 10.95 4.04
C HIS A 23 -3.93 11.07 3.23
N LEU A 24 -3.52 10.03 2.51
CA LEU A 24 -2.31 9.98 1.69
C LEU A 24 -2.60 9.99 0.19
N GLU A 25 -3.84 9.71 -0.23
CA GLU A 25 -4.23 9.64 -1.64
C GLU A 25 -3.79 10.87 -2.43
N VAL A 26 -3.99 12.08 -1.89
CA VAL A 26 -3.58 13.33 -2.55
C VAL A 26 -2.06 13.41 -2.72
N SER A 27 -1.27 12.99 -1.73
CA SER A 27 0.20 12.95 -1.84
C SER A 27 0.66 11.95 -2.91
N TYR A 28 0.00 10.79 -3.01
CA TYR A 28 0.27 9.82 -4.08
C TYR A 28 -0.11 10.39 -5.46
N MET A 29 -1.27 11.04 -5.57
CA MET A 29 -1.68 11.71 -6.80
C MET A 29 -0.67 12.80 -7.20
N GLN A 30 -0.23 13.63 -6.27
CA GLN A 30 0.76 14.67 -6.54
C GLN A 30 2.08 14.07 -7.03
N TYR A 31 2.53 12.98 -6.40
CA TYR A 31 3.76 12.30 -6.80
C TYR A 31 3.70 11.77 -8.23
N ILE A 32 2.65 11.03 -8.59
CA ILE A 32 2.53 10.50 -9.96
C ILE A 32 2.28 11.63 -10.98
N PHE A 33 1.58 12.69 -10.59
CA PHE A 33 1.37 13.87 -11.42
C PHE A 33 2.69 14.59 -11.74
N ASN A 34 3.63 14.65 -10.80
CA ASN A 34 4.94 15.26 -11.02
C ASN A 34 5.80 14.53 -12.07
N PHE A 35 5.51 13.25 -12.36
CA PHE A 35 6.14 12.55 -13.49
C PHE A 35 5.57 12.96 -14.85
N GLY A 36 4.35 13.52 -14.87
CA GLY A 36 3.69 14.03 -16.05
C GLY A 36 3.56 12.99 -17.17
N ASN A 37 3.86 13.42 -18.40
CA ASN A 37 3.72 12.63 -19.63
C ASN A 37 4.61 11.38 -19.69
N LYS A 38 5.56 11.21 -18.75
CA LYS A 38 6.35 9.97 -18.64
C LYS A 38 5.51 8.79 -18.14
N VAL A 39 4.47 9.06 -17.36
CA VAL A 39 3.69 8.03 -16.66
C VAL A 39 2.20 8.21 -16.91
N LEU A 40 1.67 9.43 -16.95
CA LEU A 40 0.24 9.69 -17.08
C LEU A 40 -0.20 10.03 -18.51
N ALA A 41 -1.41 9.62 -18.87
CA ALA A 41 -2.03 9.91 -20.16
C ALA A 41 -2.51 11.36 -20.27
N GLU A 42 -2.34 11.98 -21.45
CA GLU A 42 -3.01 13.25 -21.75
C GLU A 42 -4.53 13.02 -21.91
N PRO A 43 -5.41 13.94 -21.42
CA PRO A 43 -5.13 15.29 -20.91
C PRO A 43 -4.90 15.37 -19.38
N LEU A 44 -4.75 14.25 -18.67
CA LEU A 44 -4.67 14.21 -17.20
C LEU A 44 -3.47 14.98 -16.64
N THR A 45 -2.46 15.26 -17.46
CA THR A 45 -1.23 15.97 -17.08
C THR A 45 -1.34 17.49 -17.12
N ARG A 46 -2.47 18.05 -17.59
CA ARG A 46 -2.64 19.51 -17.75
C ARG A 46 -2.91 20.25 -16.45
N ASP A 47 -3.74 19.69 -15.59
CA ASP A 47 -4.20 20.33 -14.37
C ASP A 47 -4.38 19.30 -13.25
N PHE A 48 -3.75 19.57 -12.11
CA PHE A 48 -3.76 18.66 -10.96
C PHE A 48 -5.16 18.53 -10.35
N GLU A 49 -5.94 19.62 -10.29
CA GLU A 49 -7.28 19.59 -9.71
C GLU A 49 -8.24 18.74 -10.56
N SER A 50 -8.14 18.87 -11.88
CA SER A 50 -8.87 18.03 -12.82
C SER A 50 -8.45 16.56 -12.69
N PHE A 51 -7.15 16.26 -12.65
CA PHE A 51 -6.65 14.90 -12.42
C PHE A 51 -7.20 14.29 -11.12
N LYS A 52 -7.10 15.02 -10.01
CA LYS A 52 -7.60 14.61 -8.70
C LYS A 52 -9.09 14.28 -8.74
N ARG A 53 -9.90 15.14 -9.37
CA ARG A 53 -11.35 14.92 -9.53
C ARG A 53 -11.64 13.65 -10.35
N GLU A 54 -10.92 13.43 -11.42
CA GLU A 54 -11.07 12.23 -12.25
C GLU A 54 -10.72 10.96 -11.46
N VAL A 55 -9.61 10.95 -10.70
CA VAL A 55 -9.23 9.80 -9.87
C VAL A 55 -10.30 9.53 -8.80
N TYR A 56 -10.86 10.56 -8.16
CA TYR A 56 -11.94 10.38 -7.18
C TYR A 56 -13.24 9.84 -7.81
N ARG A 57 -13.57 10.26 -9.04
CA ARG A 57 -14.70 9.69 -9.77
C ARG A 57 -14.49 8.19 -10.00
N GLU A 58 -13.31 7.80 -10.44
CA GLU A 58 -12.99 6.39 -10.68
C GLU A 58 -12.91 5.57 -9.38
N LEU A 59 -12.45 6.16 -8.27
CA LEU A 59 -12.49 5.52 -6.95
C LEU A 59 -13.93 5.17 -6.52
N TYR A 60 -14.87 6.08 -6.78
CA TYR A 60 -16.29 5.84 -6.51
C TYR A 60 -16.85 4.72 -7.39
N PHE A 61 -16.52 4.73 -8.69
CA PHE A 61 -16.90 3.66 -9.62
C PHE A 61 -16.39 2.29 -9.15
N LEU A 62 -15.11 2.19 -8.80
CA LEU A 62 -14.49 0.94 -8.34
C LEU A 62 -15.14 0.44 -7.05
N TRP A 63 -15.39 1.35 -6.09
CA TRP A 63 -16.08 1.01 -4.86
C TRP A 63 -17.51 0.51 -5.10
N ALA A 64 -18.27 1.18 -5.98
CA ALA A 64 -19.63 0.76 -6.35
C ALA A 64 -19.67 -0.62 -7.00
N ASN A 65 -18.58 -1.03 -7.66
CA ASN A 65 -18.45 -2.36 -8.26
C ASN A 65 -17.85 -3.43 -7.32
N GLY A 66 -17.60 -3.09 -6.05
CA GLY A 66 -17.04 -4.00 -5.05
C GLY A 66 -15.53 -4.20 -5.14
N PHE A 67 -14.79 -3.29 -5.79
CA PHE A 67 -13.33 -3.33 -5.85
C PHE A 67 -12.73 -2.59 -4.65
N GLU A 68 -12.50 -3.33 -3.55
CA GLU A 68 -12.18 -2.73 -2.26
C GLU A 68 -10.72 -2.87 -1.82
N ASN A 69 -10.06 -4.00 -2.08
CA ASN A 69 -8.73 -4.32 -1.56
C ASN A 69 -7.99 -5.35 -2.44
N GLU A 70 -6.84 -5.85 -1.98
CA GLU A 70 -6.00 -6.85 -2.67
C GLU A 70 -6.71 -8.19 -2.97
N LYS A 71 -7.80 -8.49 -2.26
CA LYS A 71 -8.65 -9.68 -2.49
C LYS A 71 -9.79 -9.40 -3.46
N ALA A 72 -9.92 -8.16 -3.94
CA ALA A 72 -10.92 -7.82 -4.92
C ALA A 72 -10.66 -8.56 -6.23
N ASP A 73 -11.74 -8.95 -6.87
CA ASP A 73 -11.70 -9.52 -8.21
C ASP A 73 -11.20 -8.47 -9.21
N ILE A 74 -10.06 -8.74 -9.85
CA ILE A 74 -9.42 -7.86 -10.83
C ILE A 74 -10.35 -7.54 -11.99
N SER A 75 -11.29 -8.43 -12.34
CA SER A 75 -12.27 -8.16 -13.40
C SER A 75 -13.17 -6.95 -13.10
N LYS A 76 -13.31 -6.56 -11.83
CA LYS A 76 -14.08 -5.38 -11.41
C LYS A 76 -13.36 -4.05 -11.67
N MET A 77 -12.08 -4.10 -12.01
CA MET A 77 -11.33 -2.91 -12.44
C MET A 77 -11.81 -2.42 -13.81
N THR A 78 -12.30 -3.31 -14.67
CA THR A 78 -12.72 -2.97 -16.03
C THR A 78 -14.22 -2.68 -16.12
N SER A 79 -14.60 -1.69 -16.91
CA SER A 79 -16.02 -1.49 -17.27
C SER A 79 -16.46 -2.52 -18.33
N ASP A 80 -17.76 -2.81 -18.37
CA ASP A 80 -18.33 -3.60 -19.46
C ASP A 80 -18.01 -2.97 -20.82
N GLY A 81 -17.49 -3.77 -21.75
CA GLY A 81 -17.06 -3.33 -23.08
C GLY A 81 -15.71 -2.60 -23.12
N GLN A 82 -14.98 -2.51 -22.01
CA GLN A 82 -13.63 -1.97 -22.00
C GLN A 82 -12.69 -2.86 -22.83
N LEU A 83 -11.96 -2.23 -23.74
CA LEU A 83 -10.98 -2.90 -24.59
C LEU A 83 -9.62 -2.95 -23.89
N SER A 84 -8.95 -4.08 -24.06
CA SER A 84 -7.55 -4.25 -23.72
C SER A 84 -6.66 -3.35 -24.59
N LEU A 85 -5.61 -2.76 -24.00
CA LEU A 85 -4.74 -1.79 -24.68
C LEU A 85 -3.37 -2.38 -25.05
N ILE A 86 -2.96 -3.44 -24.37
CA ILE A 86 -1.68 -4.12 -24.51
C ILE A 86 -1.92 -5.59 -24.84
N CYS A 87 -2.73 -6.26 -24.01
CA CYS A 87 -2.97 -7.68 -24.14
C CYS A 87 -4.10 -7.97 -25.14
N ASP A 88 -4.21 -9.22 -25.55
CA ASP A 88 -5.42 -9.74 -26.20
C ASP A 88 -6.60 -9.69 -25.21
N GLN A 89 -7.82 -9.57 -25.74
CA GLN A 89 -9.02 -9.29 -24.91
C GLN A 89 -9.26 -10.36 -23.84
N ASP A 90 -8.95 -11.63 -24.14
CA ASP A 90 -9.07 -12.75 -23.19
C ASP A 90 -8.09 -12.66 -22.01
N CYS A 91 -7.07 -11.79 -22.11
CA CYS A 91 -6.05 -11.55 -21.10
C CYS A 91 -6.17 -10.14 -20.45
N ILE A 92 -7.32 -9.47 -20.54
CA ILE A 92 -7.50 -8.11 -19.98
C ILE A 92 -7.27 -8.04 -18.46
N CYS A 93 -7.54 -9.12 -17.73
CA CYS A 93 -7.26 -9.21 -16.30
C CYS A 93 -5.74 -9.26 -16.02
N LEU A 94 -4.95 -9.91 -16.88
CA LEU A 94 -3.48 -9.89 -16.80
C LEU A 94 -2.97 -8.47 -16.98
N GLU A 95 -3.46 -7.77 -17.99
CA GLU A 95 -3.11 -6.36 -18.22
C GLU A 95 -3.41 -5.50 -17.00
N SER A 96 -4.61 -5.62 -16.45
CA SER A 96 -5.07 -4.86 -15.29
C SER A 96 -4.19 -5.13 -14.06
N TYR A 97 -3.92 -6.40 -13.78
CA TYR A 97 -3.05 -6.79 -12.67
C TYR A 97 -1.62 -6.28 -12.84
N MET A 98 -1.02 -6.46 -14.02
CA MET A 98 0.36 -6.04 -14.25
C MET A 98 0.54 -4.51 -14.21
N LYS A 99 -0.48 -3.73 -14.60
CA LYS A 99 -0.51 -2.27 -14.38
C LYS A 99 -0.43 -1.92 -12.90
N LEU A 100 -1.17 -2.61 -12.03
CA LEU A 100 -1.12 -2.39 -10.58
C LEU A 100 0.27 -2.70 -10.01
N ILE A 101 0.89 -3.79 -10.48
CA ILE A 101 2.25 -4.19 -10.07
C ILE A 101 3.27 -3.14 -10.52
N CYS A 102 3.19 -2.67 -11.75
CA CYS A 102 4.12 -1.65 -12.25
C CYS A 102 3.93 -0.31 -11.52
N LEU A 103 2.69 0.12 -11.26
CA LEU A 103 2.41 1.28 -10.39
C LEU A 103 3.00 1.08 -8.98
N HIS A 104 2.89 -0.11 -8.40
CA HIS A 104 3.48 -0.39 -7.10
C HIS A 104 4.99 -0.20 -7.07
N LEU A 105 5.69 -0.63 -8.13
CA LEU A 105 7.13 -0.42 -8.28
C LEU A 105 7.48 1.06 -8.50
N ILE A 106 6.64 1.82 -9.22
CA ILE A 106 6.80 3.27 -9.41
C ILE A 106 6.65 4.01 -8.06
N PHE A 107 5.60 3.72 -7.30
CA PHE A 107 5.37 4.32 -5.97
C PHE A 107 6.34 3.82 -4.89
N SER A 108 7.07 2.74 -5.16
CA SER A 108 8.04 2.14 -4.25
C SER A 108 9.41 2.09 -4.91
N SER A 109 10.00 3.24 -5.23
CA SER A 109 11.29 3.35 -5.93
C SER A 109 12.43 2.55 -5.27
N ASN A 110 12.40 2.39 -3.95
CA ASN A 110 13.36 1.58 -3.19
C ASN A 110 13.15 0.06 -3.31
N LEU A 111 11.97 -0.39 -3.73
CA LEU A 111 11.70 -1.81 -3.94
C LEU A 111 12.48 -2.26 -5.18
N PRO A 112 13.46 -3.17 -5.05
CA PRO A 112 14.31 -3.54 -6.17
C PRO A 112 13.58 -4.43 -7.18
N TYR A 113 12.64 -5.25 -6.71
CA TYR A 113 11.84 -6.17 -7.51
C TYR A 113 10.65 -6.70 -6.68
N ILE A 114 9.70 -7.33 -7.35
CA ILE A 114 8.64 -8.17 -6.78
C ILE A 114 8.77 -9.60 -7.30
N ASN A 115 8.44 -10.59 -6.48
CA ASN A 115 8.39 -11.98 -6.92
C ASN A 115 6.98 -12.29 -7.43
N LEU A 116 6.88 -12.82 -8.64
CA LEU A 116 5.62 -13.25 -9.25
C LEU A 116 5.70 -14.73 -9.66
N ASN A 117 4.62 -15.47 -9.39
CA ASN A 117 4.39 -16.78 -9.98
C ASN A 117 3.52 -16.60 -11.23
N PHE A 118 4.15 -16.47 -12.40
CA PHE A 118 3.43 -16.26 -13.66
C PHE A 118 2.49 -17.43 -14.01
N THR A 119 2.88 -18.67 -13.74
CA THR A 119 2.01 -19.84 -13.96
C THR A 119 0.74 -19.77 -13.10
N GLY A 120 0.88 -19.37 -11.84
CA GLY A 120 -0.23 -19.23 -10.91
C GLY A 120 -1.20 -18.09 -11.26
N LEU A 121 -0.72 -17.03 -11.91
CA LEU A 121 -1.54 -15.85 -12.27
C LEU A 121 -2.69 -16.22 -13.20
N MET A 122 -2.52 -17.16 -14.12
CA MET A 122 -3.58 -17.60 -15.03
C MET A 122 -4.82 -18.05 -14.26
N THR A 123 -4.64 -18.83 -13.20
CA THR A 123 -5.73 -19.30 -12.33
C THR A 123 -6.24 -18.20 -11.42
N GLN A 124 -5.35 -17.43 -10.79
CA GLN A 124 -5.72 -16.35 -9.86
C GLN A 124 -6.55 -15.26 -10.52
N LEU A 125 -6.29 -14.96 -11.78
CA LEU A 125 -6.97 -13.94 -12.57
C LEU A 125 -8.14 -14.49 -13.40
N GLY A 126 -8.41 -15.79 -13.32
CA GLY A 126 -9.50 -16.43 -14.05
C GLY A 126 -9.34 -16.39 -15.58
N ILE A 127 -8.10 -16.41 -16.08
CA ILE A 127 -7.78 -16.33 -17.51
C ILE A 127 -8.03 -17.69 -18.16
N LYS A 128 -8.77 -17.70 -19.27
CA LYS A 128 -9.25 -18.93 -19.94
C LYS A 128 -8.71 -19.15 -21.36
N CYS A 129 -7.77 -18.32 -21.80
CA CYS A 129 -7.16 -18.48 -23.12
C CYS A 129 -6.21 -19.71 -23.19
N SER A 130 -5.67 -20.00 -24.37
CA SER A 130 -4.63 -21.01 -24.53
C SER A 130 -3.34 -20.58 -23.84
N VAL A 131 -2.53 -21.55 -23.40
CA VAL A 131 -1.25 -21.29 -22.73
C VAL A 131 -0.31 -20.47 -23.62
N GLU A 132 -0.22 -20.83 -24.91
CA GLU A 132 0.58 -20.09 -25.89
C GLU A 132 0.20 -18.60 -25.96
N LEU A 133 -1.12 -18.31 -25.97
CA LEU A 133 -1.63 -16.94 -25.98
C LEU A 133 -1.30 -16.24 -24.66
N TYR A 134 -1.44 -16.93 -23.53
CA TYR A 134 -1.11 -16.40 -22.21
C TYR A 134 0.38 -16.03 -22.09
N GLU A 135 1.29 -16.90 -22.53
CA GLU A 135 2.73 -16.66 -22.51
C GLU A 135 3.12 -15.47 -23.38
N GLU A 136 2.54 -15.37 -24.57
CA GLU A 136 2.76 -14.23 -25.46
C GLU A 136 2.28 -12.92 -24.81
N ASN A 137 1.13 -12.94 -24.13
CA ASN A 137 0.59 -11.78 -23.42
C ASN A 137 1.42 -11.38 -22.19
N CYS A 138 1.99 -12.33 -21.46
CA CYS A 138 2.93 -12.05 -20.37
C CYS A 138 4.17 -11.29 -20.88
N ARG A 139 4.71 -11.69 -22.03
CA ARG A 139 5.79 -10.94 -22.67
C ARG A 139 5.35 -9.55 -23.11
N LYS A 140 4.25 -9.44 -23.88
CA LYS A 140 3.71 -8.16 -24.39
C LYS A 140 3.50 -7.16 -23.26
N VAL A 141 2.93 -7.60 -22.14
CA VAL A 141 2.61 -6.73 -21.01
C VAL A 141 3.85 -6.28 -20.25
N CYS A 142 4.82 -7.17 -20.01
CA CYS A 142 6.10 -6.81 -19.40
C CYS A 142 6.86 -5.78 -20.25
N GLU A 143 6.96 -6.01 -21.57
CA GLU A 143 7.64 -5.09 -22.48
C GLU A 143 6.94 -3.72 -22.54
N SER A 144 5.60 -3.69 -22.67
CA SER A 144 4.82 -2.45 -22.78
C SER A 144 4.84 -1.62 -21.50
N LEU A 145 4.90 -2.27 -20.33
CA LEU A 145 5.01 -1.63 -19.01
C LEU A 145 6.47 -1.35 -18.60
N GLN A 146 7.43 -1.59 -19.48
CA GLN A 146 8.87 -1.39 -19.24
C GLN A 146 9.37 -2.16 -18.01
N LEU A 147 8.94 -3.42 -17.89
CA LEU A 147 9.35 -4.35 -16.85
C LEU A 147 10.41 -5.30 -17.38
N GLU A 148 11.40 -5.59 -16.55
CA GLU A 148 12.39 -6.63 -16.75
C GLU A 148 12.13 -7.80 -15.82
N VAL A 149 12.41 -9.01 -16.30
CA VAL A 149 12.18 -10.26 -15.57
C VAL A 149 13.51 -10.96 -15.33
N PHE A 150 13.69 -11.47 -14.13
CA PHE A 150 14.89 -12.17 -13.67
C PHE A 150 14.52 -13.47 -12.99
N ASP A 151 15.44 -14.43 -13.03
CA ASP A 151 15.34 -15.64 -12.23
C ASP A 151 15.59 -15.38 -10.73
N SER A 152 15.47 -16.43 -9.93
CA SER A 152 15.74 -16.42 -8.49
C SER A 152 17.22 -16.10 -8.14
N PHE A 153 18.14 -16.27 -9.09
CA PHE A 153 19.56 -15.96 -8.97
C PHE A 153 19.92 -14.53 -9.44
N GLY A 154 18.95 -13.78 -9.97
CA GLY A 154 19.15 -12.42 -10.47
C GLY A 154 19.74 -12.35 -11.88
N LYS A 155 19.67 -13.42 -12.67
CA LYS A 155 20.00 -13.39 -14.11
C LYS A 155 18.77 -13.00 -14.92
N PRO A 156 18.93 -12.22 -16.01
CA PRO A 156 17.82 -11.90 -16.90
C PRO A 156 17.15 -13.17 -17.41
N PHE A 157 15.83 -13.20 -17.36
CA PHE A 157 15.03 -14.30 -17.87
C PHE A 157 14.23 -13.83 -19.08
N ASP A 158 14.33 -14.57 -20.18
CA ASP A 158 13.58 -14.28 -21.40
C ASP A 158 12.26 -15.06 -21.40
N LEU A 159 11.15 -14.33 -21.30
CA LEU A 159 9.80 -14.89 -21.35
C LEU A 159 9.46 -15.51 -22.72
N SER A 160 10.22 -15.24 -23.78
CA SER A 160 10.03 -15.86 -25.09
C SER A 160 10.35 -17.36 -25.09
N LEU A 161 11.12 -17.84 -24.10
CA LEU A 161 11.49 -19.23 -23.93
C LEU A 161 10.42 -20.06 -23.19
N GLY A 162 9.31 -19.43 -22.81
CA GLY A 162 8.21 -20.02 -22.04
C GLY A 162 8.19 -19.55 -20.59
N ILE A 163 7.06 -19.78 -19.92
CA ILE A 163 6.88 -19.41 -18.51
C ILE A 163 7.29 -20.58 -17.60
N PRO A 164 8.29 -20.41 -16.72
CA PRO A 164 8.71 -21.46 -15.80
C PRO A 164 7.73 -21.60 -14.63
N ASP A 165 7.65 -22.80 -14.07
CA ASP A 165 6.92 -23.07 -12.81
C ASP A 165 7.76 -22.67 -11.58
N GLU A 166 8.33 -21.47 -11.62
CA GLU A 166 9.16 -20.89 -10.56
C GLU A 166 8.81 -19.42 -10.35
N LEU A 167 9.20 -18.88 -9.18
CA LEU A 167 9.05 -17.45 -8.90
C LEU A 167 10.07 -16.64 -9.70
N LEU A 168 9.57 -15.74 -10.55
CA LEU A 168 10.39 -14.77 -11.27
C LEU A 168 10.37 -13.42 -10.56
N ARG A 169 11.52 -12.75 -10.59
CA ARG A 169 11.70 -11.39 -10.08
C ARG A 169 11.38 -10.38 -11.17
N VAL A 170 10.40 -9.53 -10.93
CA VAL A 170 9.98 -8.48 -11.85
C VAL A 170 10.38 -7.13 -11.30
N ARG A 171 11.00 -6.28 -12.12
CA ARG A 171 11.42 -4.93 -11.75
C ARG A 171 11.18 -3.95 -12.89
N LEU A 172 11.17 -2.65 -12.58
CA LEU A 172 11.23 -1.62 -13.62
C LEU A 172 12.57 -1.73 -14.37
N ASN A 173 12.52 -1.58 -15.69
CA ASN A 173 13.72 -1.40 -16.50
C ASN A 173 14.57 -0.24 -15.95
N GLN A 174 15.89 -0.42 -15.96
CA GLN A 174 16.83 0.55 -15.39
C GLN A 174 16.70 1.95 -16.00
N GLU A 175 16.53 2.07 -17.31
CA GLU A 175 16.34 3.36 -18.00
C GLU A 175 15.05 4.05 -17.55
N PHE A 176 13.97 3.28 -17.43
CA PHE A 176 12.70 3.83 -16.97
C PHE A 176 12.80 4.25 -15.50
N LYS A 177 13.40 3.41 -14.65
CA LYS A 177 13.64 3.70 -13.23
C LYS A 177 14.49 4.96 -13.05
N GLN A 178 15.53 5.17 -13.86
CA GLN A 178 16.35 6.38 -13.84
C GLN A 178 15.59 7.62 -14.34
N SER A 179 14.62 7.43 -15.23
CA SER A 179 13.77 8.53 -15.72
C SER A 179 12.76 9.02 -14.69
N LEU A 180 12.43 8.18 -13.69
CA LEU A 180 11.62 8.52 -12.52
C LEU A 180 12.53 9.19 -11.49
N ASP A 181 12.23 10.44 -11.15
CA ASP A 181 13.09 11.26 -10.31
C ASP A 181 13.34 10.58 -8.95
N SER A 182 14.62 10.46 -8.57
CA SER A 182 15.11 9.56 -7.51
C SER A 182 14.75 9.93 -6.06
N ARG A 183 13.81 10.86 -5.85
CA ARG A 183 13.36 11.20 -4.50
C ARG A 183 12.45 10.08 -4.00
N ASP A 184 12.87 9.47 -2.90
CA ASP A 184 12.13 8.37 -2.29
C ASP A 184 10.81 8.88 -1.71
N PHE A 185 9.74 8.68 -2.49
CA PHE A 185 8.39 9.15 -2.18
C PHE A 185 7.94 8.72 -0.79
N LYS A 186 8.25 7.49 -0.38
CA LYS A 186 7.87 6.98 0.95
C LYS A 186 8.64 7.63 2.08
N GLU A 187 9.88 8.06 1.86
CA GLU A 187 10.63 8.85 2.84
C GLU A 187 10.07 10.26 2.94
N MET A 188 9.76 10.90 1.81
CA MET A 188 9.07 12.20 1.78
C MET A 188 7.72 12.10 2.52
N LEU A 189 6.92 11.09 2.23
CA LEU A 189 5.63 10.84 2.89
C LEU A 189 5.79 10.62 4.40
N ARG A 190 6.79 9.82 4.81
CA ARG A 190 7.08 9.59 6.23
C ARG A 190 7.47 10.88 6.93
N SER A 191 8.28 11.73 6.29
CA SER A 191 8.63 13.04 6.85
C SER A 191 7.43 13.98 6.96
N GLU A 192 6.55 14.00 5.96
CA GLU A 192 5.31 14.77 5.97
C GLU A 192 4.36 14.31 7.09
N GLN A 193 4.17 12.99 7.23
CA GLN A 193 3.37 12.40 8.31
C GLN A 193 3.95 12.74 9.70
N MET A 194 5.27 12.64 9.88
CA MET A 194 5.92 12.99 11.14
C MET A 194 5.78 14.48 11.47
N ASN A 195 5.89 15.35 10.47
CA ASN A 195 5.65 16.78 10.63
C ASN A 195 4.19 17.07 10.97
N TRP A 196 3.23 16.40 10.33
CA TRP A 196 1.82 16.53 10.64
C TRP A 196 1.49 16.05 12.06
N LEU A 197 2.05 14.92 12.49
CA LEU A 197 1.91 14.43 13.87
C LEU A 197 2.52 15.39 14.89
N LYS A 198 3.66 16.00 14.56
CA LYS A 198 4.30 17.03 15.39
C LYS A 198 3.42 18.27 15.49
N ASP A 199 2.85 18.73 14.38
CA ASP A 199 1.91 19.85 14.33
C ASP A 199 0.64 19.57 15.14
N LEU A 200 0.08 18.36 15.05
CA LEU A 200 -1.05 17.95 15.87
C LEU A 200 -0.71 17.91 17.35
N LYS A 201 0.47 17.38 17.70
CA LYS A 201 0.96 17.36 19.07
C LYS A 201 1.12 18.79 19.60
N ASP A 202 1.69 19.69 18.82
CA ASP A 202 1.91 21.08 19.20
C ASP A 202 0.58 21.85 19.32
N LYS A 203 -0.38 21.62 18.41
CA LYS A 203 -1.74 22.16 18.50
C LYS A 203 -2.47 21.62 19.73
N SER A 204 -2.39 20.31 19.99
CA SER A 204 -2.96 19.69 21.18
C SER A 204 -2.32 20.21 22.47
N PHE A 205 -1.00 20.43 22.48
CA PHE A 205 -0.30 20.98 23.64
C PHE A 205 -0.66 22.44 23.88
N LYS A 206 -0.90 23.23 22.82
CA LYS A 206 -1.42 24.60 22.95
C LYS A 206 -2.86 24.64 23.47
N LEU A 207 -3.70 23.69 23.08
CA LEU A 207 -5.12 23.60 23.49
C LEU A 207 -5.33 22.98 24.87
N PHE A 208 -4.53 21.98 25.24
CA PHE A 208 -4.71 21.16 26.45
C PHE A 208 -3.51 21.18 27.41
N GLY A 209 -2.40 21.84 27.07
CA GLY A 209 -1.20 21.94 27.91
C GLY A 209 -1.35 22.89 29.11
N SER A 210 -2.51 23.52 29.27
CA SER A 210 -2.88 24.29 30.45
C SER A 210 -3.63 23.44 31.49
N ILE A 211 -3.29 22.15 31.65
CA ILE A 211 -3.69 21.40 32.86
C ILE A 211 -2.76 21.87 34.00
N PRO A 212 -3.24 22.68 34.96
CA PRO A 212 -2.38 23.13 36.05
C PRO A 212 -1.93 21.91 36.87
N ALA A 213 -0.64 21.87 37.17
CA ALA A 213 -0.05 20.86 38.04
C ALA A 213 -0.84 20.79 39.34
N ARG A 214 -1.52 19.66 39.57
CA ARG A 214 -2.30 19.40 40.78
C ARG A 214 -1.36 19.57 41.98
N LYS A 215 -1.53 20.65 42.75
CA LYS A 215 -0.75 20.95 43.96
C LYS A 215 -0.73 19.70 44.84
N LYS A 216 0.45 19.10 45.01
CA LYS A 216 0.68 18.05 46.00
C LYS A 216 0.35 18.64 47.36
N THR A 217 -0.76 18.24 47.95
CA THR A 217 -1.07 18.49 49.35
C THR A 217 -0.04 17.77 50.20
N THR A 218 0.93 18.52 50.71
CA THR A 218 1.85 18.09 51.77
C THR A 218 1.05 17.86 53.04
N LYS A 219 0.69 16.61 53.34
CA LYS A 219 0.26 16.22 54.68
C LYS A 219 1.49 16.22 55.58
N SER A 220 1.58 17.21 56.46
CA SER A 220 2.51 17.22 57.58
C SER A 220 2.18 16.06 58.53
N ARG A 221 3.07 15.07 58.62
CA ARG A 221 3.02 14.05 59.67
C ARG A 221 3.62 14.64 60.94
N LYS A 222 2.79 14.87 61.95
CA LYS A 222 3.26 15.07 63.33
C LYS A 222 3.99 13.81 63.79
N SER A 223 5.20 14.01 64.26
CA SER A 223 6.01 13.03 64.99
C SER A 223 5.33 12.70 66.32
N SER A 224 5.16 11.42 66.60
CA SER A 224 5.12 10.91 67.97
C SER A 224 5.85 9.58 67.99
N ALA A 225 6.82 9.51 68.88
CA ALA A 225 7.75 8.42 69.06
C ALA A 225 7.08 7.25 69.79
N SER A 226 7.41 6.01 69.41
CA SER A 226 7.68 4.97 70.40
C SER A 226 8.57 3.87 69.80
N THR A 227 9.57 3.53 70.58
CA THR A 227 10.70 2.63 70.36
C THR A 227 10.26 1.16 70.42
N LYS A 228 10.79 0.28 69.55
CA LYS A 228 11.31 -1.07 69.91
C LYS A 228 11.88 -1.83 68.71
N ASN A 229 13.08 -2.38 68.93
CA ASN A 229 13.82 -3.32 68.08
C ASN A 229 13.08 -4.65 67.88
N TYR A 230 13.23 -5.30 66.73
CA TYR A 230 14.02 -6.54 66.52
C TYR A 230 13.75 -7.13 65.13
N ARG A 231 14.76 -7.81 64.58
CA ARG A 231 14.67 -8.74 63.44
C ARG A 231 13.46 -9.67 63.56
N ASP A 232 12.66 -9.81 62.51
CA ASP A 232 12.41 -11.10 61.84
C ASP A 232 11.38 -11.00 60.68
N GLN A 233 11.70 -11.72 59.62
CA GLN A 233 10.81 -12.50 58.73
C GLN A 233 9.79 -11.84 57.77
N ALA A 234 9.85 -12.40 56.55
CA ALA A 234 8.78 -12.72 55.60
C ALA A 234 8.16 -11.61 54.70
N TYR A 235 8.38 -11.79 53.39
CA TYR A 235 7.61 -11.20 52.29
C TYR A 235 6.12 -11.57 52.39
N PRO A 236 5.23 -10.74 51.82
CA PRO A 236 4.62 -11.21 50.57
C PRO A 236 4.53 -10.15 49.47
N VAL A 237 4.86 -10.62 48.27
CA VAL A 237 4.62 -9.98 46.97
C VAL A 237 3.12 -9.81 46.76
N VAL A 238 2.66 -8.58 46.52
CA VAL A 238 1.30 -8.32 46.03
C VAL A 238 1.36 -7.98 44.55
N ASN A 239 1.19 -9.03 43.73
CA ASN A 239 0.80 -8.92 42.34
C ASN A 239 -0.62 -8.35 42.26
N LYS A 240 -0.80 -7.20 41.60
CA LYS A 240 -2.12 -6.77 41.13
C LYS A 240 -2.11 -6.69 39.60
N SER A 241 -2.48 -7.81 38.99
CA SER A 241 -3.00 -7.88 37.63
C SER A 241 -4.34 -7.15 37.56
N VAL A 242 -4.40 -6.06 36.81
CA VAL A 242 -5.67 -5.36 36.49
C VAL A 242 -6.08 -5.77 35.08
N GLN A 243 -7.13 -6.59 34.97
CA GLN A 243 -7.78 -6.89 33.69
C GLN A 243 -8.64 -5.71 33.22
N PRO A 244 -8.66 -5.37 31.92
CA PRO A 244 -9.55 -4.38 31.36
C PRO A 244 -11.00 -4.93 31.22
N LYS A 245 -11.97 -4.09 31.59
CA LYS A 245 -13.41 -4.39 31.55
C LYS A 245 -13.90 -4.61 30.12
N GLY A 246 -14.59 -5.73 29.85
CA GLY A 246 -15.32 -5.86 28.58
C GLY A 246 -15.63 -7.26 28.03
N THR A 247 -15.39 -8.36 28.73
CA THR A 247 -15.75 -9.71 28.23
C THR A 247 -16.90 -10.34 29.04
N PRO A 248 -17.95 -10.88 28.39
CA PRO A 248 -19.02 -11.60 29.08
C PRO A 248 -18.51 -12.94 29.63
N LYS A 249 -18.99 -13.33 30.82
CA LYS A 249 -18.66 -14.63 31.41
C LYS A 249 -19.40 -15.76 30.66
N PRO A 250 -18.76 -16.90 30.37
CA PRO A 250 -19.46 -18.09 29.91
C PRO A 250 -20.26 -18.68 31.08
N THR A 251 -21.57 -18.82 30.89
CA THR A 251 -22.44 -19.67 31.71
C THR A 251 -22.01 -21.13 31.52
N ARG A 252 -21.66 -21.80 32.62
CA ARG A 252 -21.66 -23.26 32.70
C ARG A 252 -22.77 -23.61 33.68
N ASP A 253 -23.89 -24.06 33.16
CA ASP A 253 -24.85 -24.83 33.94
C ASP A 253 -24.66 -26.31 33.57
N ASN A 254 -24.59 -27.13 34.63
CA ASN A 254 -24.77 -28.58 34.59
C ASN A 254 -26.23 -28.91 34.28
#